data_AF-A0A969HUK9-F1
#
_entry.id   AF-A0A969HUK9-F1
#
_cell.length_a   1.000
_cell.length_b   1.000
_cell.length_c   1.000
_cell.angle_alpha   90.00
_cell.angle_beta   90.00
_cell.angle_gamma   90.00
#
_symmetry.space_group_name_H-M   'P 1'
#
loop_
_entity.id
_entity.type
_entity.pdbx_description
1 polymer ?
#
loop_
_entity_poly.entity_id
_entity_poly.type
_entity_poly.pdbx_seq_one_letter_code
_entity_poly.pdbx_strand_id
1 'polypeptide(L)'
;MNITKLFHPLVLLRVEGLALFAASVVLYSLTGVSWWLFALLLFTPDVALLGYFISKPLGGMLYNLVHTDLLPIGLALAGWLLGAPVAAAVGLVWLAHIGMDRTFGYGLKYVGDAFKHTHLTCGERA
;
A
#
# COMPACT_ATOMS: atom_id res chain seq x y z
N MET A 1 18.44 -10.49 21.21
CA MET A 1 17.09 -10.48 20.61
C MET A 1 16.63 -11.93 20.46
N ASN A 2 15.45 -12.31 20.96
CA ASN A 2 14.96 -13.69 20.86
C ASN A 2 14.52 -13.94 19.41
N ILE A 3 15.07 -14.98 18.76
CA ILE A 3 14.83 -15.29 17.35
C ILE A 3 13.34 -15.52 17.05
N THR A 4 12.58 -16.03 18.03
CA THR A 4 11.13 -16.25 17.89
C THR A 4 10.34 -14.97 17.68
N LYS A 5 10.85 -13.81 18.12
CA LYS A 5 10.21 -12.51 17.88
C LYS A 5 10.30 -12.08 16.41
N LEU A 6 11.31 -12.53 15.67
CA LEU A 6 11.46 -12.25 14.24
C LEU A 6 10.38 -12.95 13.40
N PHE A 7 9.91 -14.10 13.86
CA PHE A 7 8.86 -14.89 13.22
C PHE A 7 7.44 -14.53 13.68
N HIS A 8 7.29 -13.43 14.43
CA HIS A 8 5.97 -12.94 14.77
C HIS A 8 5.26 -12.47 13.49
N PRO A 9 3.98 -12.85 13.24
CA PRO A 9 3.29 -12.53 11.99
C PRO A 9 3.34 -11.05 11.60
N LEU A 10 3.18 -10.14 12.57
CA LEU A 10 3.29 -8.70 12.30
C LEU A 10 4.67 -8.25 11.81
N VAL A 11 5.74 -8.86 12.31
CA VAL A 11 7.11 -8.54 11.86
C VAL A 11 7.28 -9.02 10.43
N LEU A 12 6.82 -10.25 10.14
CA LEU A 12 6.86 -10.81 8.79
C LEU A 12 6.07 -9.95 7.81
N LEU A 13 4.84 -9.57 8.12
CA LEU A 13 4.01 -8.73 7.25
C LEU A 13 4.60 -7.34 6.99
N ARG A 14 5.29 -6.74 7.97
CA ARG A 14 6.02 -5.47 7.78
C ARG A 14 7.24 -5.63 6.86
N VAL A 15 7.98 -6.74 7.00
CA VAL A 15 9.11 -7.07 6.13
C VAL A 15 8.64 -7.39 4.72
N GLU A 16 7.50 -8.08 4.56
CA GLU A 16 6.84 -8.28 3.26
C GLU A 16 6.42 -6.94 2.63
N GLY A 17 5.90 -6.01 3.43
CA GLY A 17 5.64 -4.63 3.00
C GLY A 17 6.90 -3.93 2.48
N LEU A 18 8.02 -4.04 3.20
CA LEU A 18 9.30 -3.46 2.78
C LEU A 18 9.80 -4.09 1.48
N ALA A 19 9.68 -5.41 1.35
CA ALA A 19 10.03 -6.12 0.13
C ALA A 19 9.17 -5.68 -1.06
N LEU A 20 7.86 -5.49 -0.85
CA LEU A 20 6.95 -4.97 -1.87
C LEU A 20 7.35 -3.55 -2.30
N PHE A 21 7.60 -2.65 -1.33
CA PHE A 21 8.06 -1.29 -1.61
C PHE A 21 9.36 -1.29 -2.44
N ALA A 22 10.38 -2.03 -1.98
CA ALA A 22 11.67 -2.08 -2.64
C ALA A 22 11.57 -2.67 -4.07
N ALA A 23 10.82 -3.76 -4.23
CA ALA A 23 10.60 -4.38 -5.54
C ALA A 23 9.89 -3.42 -6.49
N SER A 24 8.85 -2.73 -6.04
CA SER A 24 8.11 -1.75 -6.82
C SER A 24 8.97 -0.56 -7.25
N VAL A 25 9.83 -0.03 -6.37
CA VAL A 25 10.78 1.06 -6.70
C VAL A 25 11.79 0.60 -7.75
N VAL A 26 12.35 -0.60 -7.60
CA VAL A 26 13.29 -1.16 -8.58
C VAL A 26 12.60 -1.34 -9.94
N LEU A 27 11.43 -1.99 -9.98
CA LEU A 27 10.68 -2.18 -11.22
C LEU A 27 10.26 -0.85 -11.85
N TYR A 28 9.88 0.14 -11.04
CA TYR A 28 9.56 1.48 -11.54
C TYR A 28 10.74 2.12 -12.27
N SER A 29 11.95 2.00 -11.70
CA SER A 29 13.16 2.56 -12.30
C SER A 29 13.45 2.01 -13.71
N LEU A 30 12.97 0.80 -14.01
CA LEU A 30 13.09 0.15 -15.32
C LEU A 30 12.06 0.63 -16.35
N THR A 31 11.01 1.35 -15.95
CA THR A 31 9.97 1.86 -16.87
C THR A 31 10.43 3.08 -17.68
N GLY A 32 11.48 3.77 -17.24
CA GLY A 32 11.95 5.02 -17.84
C GLY A 32 11.07 6.25 -17.56
N VAL A 33 10.02 6.11 -16.73
CA VAL A 33 9.09 7.20 -16.40
C VAL A 33 9.71 8.14 -15.35
N SER A 34 9.37 9.44 -15.44
CA SER A 34 9.94 10.51 -14.60
C SER A 34 9.76 10.27 -13.09
N TRP A 35 10.82 10.45 -12.30
CA TRP A 35 10.75 10.38 -10.83
C TRP A 35 9.87 11.46 -10.19
N TRP A 36 9.57 12.55 -10.90
CA TRP A 36 8.57 13.52 -10.43
C TRP A 36 7.17 12.92 -10.38
N LEU A 37 6.82 12.06 -11.33
CA LEU A 37 5.56 11.32 -11.31
C LEU A 37 5.53 10.37 -10.11
N PHE A 38 6.64 9.66 -9.85
CA PHE A 38 6.79 8.81 -8.68
C PHE A 38 6.50 9.58 -7.39
N ALA A 39 7.21 10.68 -7.16
CA ALA A 39 7.08 11.46 -5.94
C ALA A 39 5.66 12.01 -5.75
N LEU A 40 5.01 12.48 -6.83
CA LEU A 40 3.65 12.99 -6.78
C LEU A 40 2.63 11.89 -6.48
N LEU A 41 2.72 10.77 -7.19
CA LEU A 41 1.74 9.69 -7.08
C LEU A 41 1.93 8.85 -5.82
N LEU A 42 3.13 8.82 -5.22
CA LEU A 42 3.38 8.04 -4.02
C LEU A 42 2.38 8.39 -2.92
N PHE A 43 2.08 9.67 -2.68
CA PHE A 43 1.16 10.08 -1.61
C PHE A 43 -0.31 10.25 -2.04
N THR A 44 -0.62 10.03 -3.32
CA THR A 44 -1.97 10.21 -3.85
C THR A 44 -2.99 9.21 -3.26
N PRO A 45 -2.67 7.92 -3.02
CA PRO A 45 -3.60 6.96 -2.44
C PRO A 45 -4.19 7.39 -1.09
N ASP A 46 -3.45 8.16 -0.29
CA ASP A 46 -3.89 8.63 1.03
C ASP A 46 -5.03 9.65 0.99
N VAL A 47 -5.37 10.19 -0.19
CA VAL A 47 -6.59 11.00 -0.36
C VAL A 47 -7.84 10.19 0.01
N ALA A 48 -7.81 8.86 -0.08
CA ALA A 48 -8.88 7.98 0.38
C ALA A 48 -9.23 8.16 1.87
N LEU A 49 -8.29 8.66 2.68
CA LEU A 49 -8.49 8.97 4.09
C LEU A 49 -9.57 10.03 4.32
N LEU A 50 -9.80 10.92 3.36
CA LEU A 50 -10.83 11.95 3.45
C LEU A 50 -12.23 11.35 3.66
N GLY A 51 -12.47 10.09 3.25
CA GLY A 51 -13.72 9.39 3.50
C GLY A 51 -14.08 9.27 4.99
N TYR A 52 -13.08 9.25 5.88
CA TYR A 52 -13.30 9.23 7.33
C TYR A 52 -13.92 10.51 7.88
N PHE A 53 -13.83 11.64 7.17
CA PHE A 53 -14.51 12.89 7.56
C PHE A 53 -16.03 12.81 7.37
N ILE A 54 -16.51 11.91 6.50
CA ILE A 54 -17.94 11.69 6.28
C ILE A 54 -18.45 10.65 7.28
N SER A 55 -17.84 9.46 7.30
CA SER A 55 -18.16 8.42 8.28
C SER A 55 -17.07 7.36 8.38
N LYS A 56 -16.97 6.68 9.54
CA LYS A 56 -16.02 5.57 9.74
C LYS A 56 -16.21 4.42 8.73
N PRO A 57 -17.44 3.95 8.42
CA PRO A 57 -17.61 2.89 7.43
C PRO A 57 -17.16 3.30 6.03
N LEU A 58 -17.58 4.50 5.56
CA LEU A 58 -17.19 4.99 4.23
C LEU A 58 -15.67 5.18 4.12
N GLY A 59 -15.04 5.76 5.14
CA GLY A 59 -13.59 5.92 5.20
C GLY A 59 -12.85 4.58 5.12
N GLY A 60 -13.29 3.58 5.90
CA GLY A 60 -12.69 2.24 5.87
C GLY A 60 -12.87 1.53 4.52
N MET A 61 -14.05 1.66 3.89
CA MET A 61 -14.33 1.08 2.57
C MET A 61 -13.46 1.72 1.48
N LEU A 62 -13.40 3.05 1.41
CA LEU A 62 -12.60 3.77 0.42
C LEU A 62 -11.11 3.50 0.62
N TYR A 63 -10.63 3.51 1.87
CA TYR A 63 -9.24 3.19 2.16
C TYR A 63 -8.90 1.77 1.68
N ASN A 64 -9.72 0.76 2.01
CA ASN A 64 -9.45 -0.63 1.62
C ASN A 64 -9.51 -0.84 0.10
N LEU A 65 -10.43 -0.16 -0.59
CA LEU A 65 -10.49 -0.18 -2.05
C LEU A 65 -9.20 0.36 -2.68
N VAL A 66 -8.61 1.39 -2.08
CA VAL A 66 -7.38 2.00 -2.57
C VAL A 66 -6.12 1.26 -2.09
N HIS A 67 -6.15 0.59 -0.94
CA HIS A 67 -4.98 -0.07 -0.33
C HIS A 67 -4.98 -1.60 -0.46
N THR A 68 -5.85 -2.16 -1.31
CA THR A 68 -5.73 -3.55 -1.77
C THR A 68 -4.69 -3.64 -2.89
N ASP A 69 -3.88 -4.70 -2.89
CA ASP A 69 -2.86 -4.90 -3.94
C ASP A 69 -3.49 -5.28 -5.28
N LEU A 70 -4.74 -5.74 -5.28
CA LEU A 70 -5.41 -6.28 -6.48
C LEU A 70 -5.45 -5.26 -7.62
N LEU A 71 -5.89 -4.03 -7.33
CA LEU A 71 -6.03 -2.99 -8.34
C LEU A 71 -4.68 -2.54 -8.92
N PRO A 72 -3.67 -2.18 -8.12
CA PRO A 72 -2.40 -1.74 -8.67
C PRO A 72 -1.59 -2.88 -9.30
N ILE A 73 -1.69 -4.13 -8.83
CA ILE A 73 -1.14 -5.29 -9.55
C ILE A 73 -1.79 -5.40 -10.93
N GLY A 74 -3.13 -5.35 -11.00
CA GLY A 74 -3.86 -5.42 -12.27
C GLY A 74 -3.44 -4.31 -13.23
N LEU A 75 -3.31 -3.07 -12.74
CA LEU A 75 -2.87 -1.93 -13.55
C LEU A 75 -1.41 -2.07 -14.01
N ALA A 76 -0.50 -2.49 -13.12
CA ALA A 76 0.90 -2.69 -13.44
C ALA A 76 1.08 -3.76 -14.53
N LEU A 77 0.39 -4.90 -14.38
CA LEU A 77 0.42 -6.01 -15.33
C LEU A 77 -0.23 -5.63 -16.66
N ALA A 78 -1.40 -4.99 -16.65
CA ALA A 78 -2.05 -4.54 -17.87
C ALA A 78 -1.18 -3.52 -18.61
N GLY A 79 -0.60 -2.56 -17.90
CA GLY A 79 0.32 -1.57 -18.46
C GLY A 79 1.54 -2.24 -19.12
N TRP A 80 2.11 -3.24 -18.47
CA TRP A 80 3.23 -4.00 -19.03
C TRP A 80 2.84 -4.78 -20.30
N LEU A 81 1.78 -5.58 -20.23
CA LEU A 81 1.33 -6.45 -21.32
C LEU A 81 0.86 -5.66 -22.56
N LEU A 82 0.33 -4.46 -22.36
CA LEU A 82 -0.15 -3.58 -23.44
C LEU A 82 0.93 -2.61 -23.95
N GLY A 83 2.16 -2.68 -23.43
CA GLY A 83 3.24 -1.76 -23.82
C GLY A 83 2.98 -0.30 -23.42
N ALA A 84 2.24 -0.09 -22.34
CA ALA A 84 1.88 1.23 -21.80
C ALA A 84 2.73 1.55 -20.54
N PRO A 85 3.96 2.10 -20.70
CA PRO A 85 4.90 2.27 -19.60
C PRO A 85 4.38 3.18 -18.49
N VAL A 86 3.59 4.21 -18.83
CA VAL A 86 2.98 5.09 -17.82
C VAL A 86 1.96 4.34 -16.97
N ALA A 87 1.13 3.47 -17.55
CA ALA A 87 0.17 2.67 -16.79
C ALA A 87 0.90 1.68 -15.87
N ALA A 88 1.94 1.02 -16.37
CA ALA A 88 2.79 0.14 -15.57
C ALA A 88 3.42 0.90 -14.39
N ALA A 89 3.98 2.08 -14.67
CA ALA A 89 4.59 2.95 -13.69
C ALA A 89 3.60 3.41 -12.60
N VAL A 90 2.38 3.83 -12.97
CA VAL A 90 1.33 4.21 -12.01
C VAL A 90 0.98 3.04 -11.08
N GLY A 91 0.78 1.83 -11.63
CA GLY A 91 0.53 0.64 -10.82
C GLY A 91 1.69 0.32 -9.86
N LEU A 92 2.93 0.48 -10.31
CA LEU A 92 4.12 0.26 -9.49
C LEU A 92 4.29 1.31 -8.37
N VAL A 93 4.07 2.59 -8.64
CA VAL A 93 4.09 3.63 -7.58
C VAL A 93 3.02 3.37 -6.54
N TRP A 94 1.84 2.96 -6.98
CA TRP A 94 0.75 2.63 -6.09
C TRP A 94 1.07 1.40 -5.21
N LEU A 95 1.67 0.34 -5.77
CA LEU A 95 2.20 -0.77 -4.96
C LEU A 95 3.30 -0.32 -4.01
N ALA A 96 4.17 0.60 -4.42
CA ALA A 96 5.19 1.17 -3.56
C ALA A 96 4.56 1.86 -2.35
N HIS A 97 3.53 2.68 -2.55
CA HIS A 97 2.79 3.31 -1.45
C HIS A 97 2.24 2.27 -0.47
N ILE A 98 1.54 1.24 -0.97
CA ILE A 98 0.97 0.20 -0.10
C ILE A 98 2.06 -0.57 0.67
N GLY A 99 3.18 -0.89 0.01
CA GLY A 99 4.33 -1.53 0.66
C GLY A 99 4.97 -0.65 1.75
N MET A 100 5.09 0.65 1.50
CA MET A 100 5.59 1.64 2.46
C MET A 100 4.69 1.70 3.69
N ASP A 101 3.37 1.82 3.48
CA ASP A 101 2.36 1.81 4.54
C ASP A 101 2.47 0.55 5.41
N ARG A 102 2.54 -0.62 4.78
CA ARG A 102 2.67 -1.91 5.47
C ARG A 102 3.95 -2.00 6.28
N THR A 103 5.06 -1.45 5.78
CA THR A 103 6.33 -1.38 6.51
C THR A 103 6.18 -0.62 7.83
N PHE A 104 5.44 0.50 7.80
CA PHE A 104 5.18 1.33 8.98
C PHE A 104 4.03 0.81 9.87
N GLY A 105 3.38 -0.29 9.47
CA GLY A 105 2.30 -0.93 10.23
C GLY A 105 0.91 -0.42 9.92
N TYR A 106 0.75 0.38 8.85
CA TYR A 106 -0.56 0.68 8.28
C TYR A 106 -1.02 -0.48 7.41
N GLY A 107 -2.31 -0.80 7.45
CA GLY A 107 -2.89 -1.85 6.63
C GLY A 107 -4.38 -1.67 6.44
N LEU A 108 -5.00 -2.64 5.77
CA LEU A 108 -6.43 -2.75 5.59
C LEU A 108 -7.18 -2.59 6.92
N LYS A 109 -8.26 -1.80 6.83
CA LYS A 109 -9.10 -1.32 7.92
C LYS A 109 -10.23 -2.29 8.21
N TYR A 110 -10.56 -2.39 9.49
CA TYR A 110 -11.86 -2.93 9.90
C TYR A 110 -12.93 -1.86 9.68
N VAL A 111 -13.88 -2.15 8.77
CA VAL A 111 -14.92 -1.19 8.37
C VAL A 111 -15.77 -0.78 9.58
N GLY A 112 -15.92 0.52 9.79
CA GLY A 112 -16.67 1.07 10.91
C GLY A 112 -15.86 1.33 12.19
N ASP A 113 -14.58 0.94 12.22
CA ASP A 113 -13.70 1.15 13.38
C ASP A 113 -12.83 2.43 13.28
N ALA A 114 -12.01 2.68 14.30
CA ALA A 114 -11.01 3.74 14.30
C ALA A 114 -9.97 3.53 13.20
N PHE A 115 -9.48 4.63 12.62
CA PHE A 115 -8.54 4.62 11.49
C PHE A 115 -7.26 3.80 11.74
N LYS A 116 -6.74 3.79 12.98
CA LYS A 116 -5.50 3.07 13.32
C LYS A 116 -5.70 1.57 13.53
N HIS A 117 -6.94 1.09 13.65
CA HIS A 117 -7.20 -0.33 13.82
C HIS A 117 -7.14 -1.05 12.46
N THR A 118 -6.12 -1.87 12.30
CA THR A 118 -5.82 -2.59 11.06
C THR A 118 -5.40 -4.02 11.38
N HIS A 119 -5.35 -4.88 10.37
CA HIS A 119 -4.80 -6.23 10.50
C HIS A 119 -3.29 -6.25 10.85
N LEU A 120 -2.59 -5.11 10.77
CA LEU A 120 -1.18 -4.95 11.14
C LEU A 120 -0.97 -4.32 12.53
N THR A 121 -2.05 -4.06 13.26
CA THR A 121 -2.04 -3.58 14.64
C THR A 121 -2.78 -4.60 15.53
N CYS A 122 -2.03 -5.59 16.06
CA CYS A 122 -2.57 -6.52 17.06
C CYS A 122 -2.52 -5.86 18.44
N GLY A 123 -3.66 -5.76 19.13
CA GLY A 123 -3.73 -5.35 20.54
C GLY A 123 -4.10 -3.89 20.82
N GLU A 124 -4.25 -3.04 19.80
CA GLU A 124 -4.76 -1.66 19.97
C GLU A 124 -6.30 -1.61 20.05
N ARG A 125 -6.91 -2.59 20.72
CA ARG A 125 -8.23 -2.44 21.34
C ARG A 125 -8.01 -2.17 22.82
N ALA A 126 -7.56 -0.97 23.14
CA ALA A 126 -7.61 -0.37 24.46
C ALA A 126 -8.11 1.06 24.31
#